data_AF-A0A923G2N2-F1
#
_entry.id   AF-A0A923G2N2-F1
#
_cell.length_a   1.000
_cell.length_b   1.000
_cell.length_c   1.000
_cell.angle_alpha   90.00
_cell.angle_beta   90.00
_cell.angle_gamma   90.00
#
_symmetry.space_group_name_H-M   'P 1'
#
loop_
_entity.id
_entity.type
_entity.pdbx_description
1 polymer ?
#
loop_
_entity_poly.entity_id
_entity_poly.type
_entity_poly.pdbx_seq_one_letter_code
_entity_poly.pdbx_strand_id
1 'polypeptide(L)'
;MSVLETMRLVLEEQLDGHRRNPSKFSGYAEQLKGAAQFAKNVATKHSDGPLIAAADQVLAWLDQREDALEEESQAEHERIWERDQARYNVRKATSRSVKEFVGMEVVDPRWSVLLDEYREEFPTFQIRNSVADRLHPKKHSASIRNFLCDFIIAQRLGREPRLSEIQALHPQALVAHQEEILKYLERALPGFDFTSALLRVDQAAHALTTNDQVEPQIQ
;
A
#
# COMPACT_ATOMS: atom_id res chain seq x y z
N MET A 1 -36.86 -51.44 17.25
CA MET A 1 -35.84 -50.57 16.65
C MET A 1 -34.51 -51.24 16.86
N SER A 2 -33.79 -51.57 15.77
CA SER A 2 -32.49 -52.23 15.87
C SER A 2 -31.38 -51.19 16.06
N VAL A 3 -30.23 -51.61 16.60
CA VAL A 3 -29.06 -50.72 16.78
C VAL A 3 -28.61 -50.13 15.44
N LEU A 4 -28.64 -50.92 14.36
CA LEU A 4 -28.26 -50.49 13.01
C LEU A 4 -29.24 -49.46 12.44
N GLU A 5 -30.54 -49.62 12.71
CA GLU A 5 -31.58 -48.67 12.32
C GLU A 5 -31.43 -47.33 13.07
N THR A 6 -31.09 -47.38 14.36
CA THR A 6 -30.77 -46.18 15.13
C THR A 6 -29.52 -45.47 14.60
N MET A 7 -28.45 -46.20 14.26
CA MET A 7 -27.25 -45.62 13.65
C MET A 7 -27.56 -44.91 12.33
N ARG A 8 -28.43 -45.49 11.50
CA ARG A 8 -28.88 -44.87 10.24
C ARG A 8 -29.60 -43.56 10.50
N LEU A 9 -30.61 -43.57 11.37
CA LEU A 9 -31.42 -42.39 11.69
C LEU A 9 -30.56 -41.25 12.24
N VAL A 10 -29.60 -41.55 13.12
CA VAL A 10 -28.68 -40.56 13.66
C VAL A 10 -27.81 -39.95 12.55
N LEU A 11 -27.27 -40.76 11.63
CA LEU A 11 -26.47 -40.23 10.52
C LEU A 11 -27.27 -39.33 9.58
N GLU A 12 -28.49 -39.74 9.24
CA GLU A 12 -29.40 -38.96 8.40
C GLU A 12 -29.79 -37.63 9.09
N GLU A 13 -30.09 -37.68 10.39
CA GLU A 13 -30.42 -36.48 11.17
C GLU A 13 -29.23 -35.51 11.26
N GLN A 14 -28.02 -36.02 11.49
CA GLN A 14 -26.81 -35.20 11.49
C GLN A 14 -26.59 -34.56 10.12
N LEU A 15 -26.69 -35.34 9.03
CA LEU A 15 -26.55 -34.83 7.67
C LEU A 15 -27.55 -33.73 7.35
N ASP A 16 -28.83 -33.92 7.70
CA ASP A 16 -29.88 -32.92 7.50
C ASP A 16 -29.64 -31.67 8.34
N GLY A 17 -29.17 -31.83 9.59
CA GLY A 17 -28.75 -30.72 10.44
C GLY A 17 -27.65 -29.88 9.78
N HIS A 18 -26.66 -30.54 9.17
CA HIS A 18 -25.55 -29.87 8.48
C HIS A 18 -25.97 -29.20 7.16
N ARG A 19 -26.88 -29.82 6.39
CA ARG A 19 -27.47 -29.21 5.20
C ARG A 19 -28.21 -27.93 5.51
N ARG A 20 -28.92 -27.88 6.65
CA ARG A 20 -29.64 -26.69 7.12
C ARG A 20 -28.72 -25.60 7.66
N ASN A 21 -27.50 -25.93 8.08
CA ASN A 21 -26.57 -24.96 8.65
C ASN A 21 -25.13 -25.17 8.17
N PRO A 22 -24.84 -24.83 6.90
CA PRO A 22 -23.54 -25.12 6.27
C PRO A 22 -22.37 -24.35 6.88
N SER A 23 -22.65 -23.26 7.61
CA SER A 23 -21.64 -22.39 8.25
C SER A 23 -20.82 -23.09 9.34
N LYS A 24 -21.31 -24.22 9.87
CA LYS A 24 -20.63 -25.01 10.90
C LYS A 24 -19.81 -26.18 10.35
N PHE A 25 -19.71 -26.32 9.02
CA PHE A 25 -19.07 -27.47 8.36
C PHE A 25 -17.66 -27.77 8.90
N SER A 26 -16.78 -26.77 8.97
CA SER A 26 -15.39 -26.94 9.42
C SER A 26 -15.23 -27.47 10.84
N GLY A 27 -16.20 -27.21 11.73
CA GLY A 27 -16.15 -27.65 13.12
C GLY A 27 -16.55 -29.11 13.36
N TYR A 28 -17.25 -29.72 12.40
CA TYR A 28 -17.89 -31.04 12.59
C TYR A 28 -17.69 -32.02 11.42
N ALA A 29 -17.14 -31.58 10.28
CA ALA A 29 -16.91 -32.41 9.09
C ALA A 29 -16.11 -33.67 9.42
N GLU A 30 -15.01 -33.56 10.17
CA GLU A 30 -14.19 -34.70 10.58
C GLU A 30 -14.95 -35.70 11.47
N GLN A 31 -15.77 -35.20 12.39
CA GLN A 31 -16.57 -36.05 13.27
C GLN A 31 -17.64 -36.81 12.47
N LEU A 32 -18.32 -36.13 11.54
CA LEU A 32 -19.32 -36.75 10.68
C LEU A 32 -18.70 -37.76 9.70
N LYS A 33 -17.53 -37.44 9.14
CA LYS A 33 -16.75 -38.34 8.27
C LYS A 33 -16.37 -39.61 9.01
N GLY A 34 -15.85 -39.48 10.23
CA GLY A 34 -15.51 -40.61 11.09
C GLY A 34 -16.73 -41.45 11.47
N ALA A 35 -17.85 -40.81 11.81
CA ALA A 35 -19.10 -41.51 12.12
C ALA A 35 -19.67 -42.29 10.92
N ALA A 36 -19.65 -41.69 9.72
CA ALA A 36 -20.09 -42.35 8.50
C ALA A 36 -19.19 -43.53 8.10
N GLN A 37 -17.86 -43.37 8.17
CA GLN A 37 -16.91 -44.46 7.93
C GLN A 37 -17.10 -45.62 8.91
N PHE A 38 -17.29 -45.30 10.20
CA PHE A 38 -17.56 -46.31 11.23
C PHE A 38 -18.86 -47.07 10.95
N ALA A 39 -19.94 -46.35 10.65
CA ALA A 39 -21.23 -46.96 10.35
C ALA A 39 -21.18 -47.84 9.09
N LYS A 40 -20.49 -47.39 8.04
CA LYS A 40 -20.27 -48.19 6.81
C LYS A 40 -19.53 -49.50 7.12
N ASN A 41 -18.47 -49.44 7.93
CA ASN A 41 -17.69 -50.61 8.33
C ASN A 41 -18.53 -51.61 9.14
N VAL A 42 -19.36 -51.13 10.07
CA VAL A 42 -20.28 -51.97 10.85
C VAL A 42 -21.35 -52.57 9.93
N ALA A 43 -21.99 -51.76 9.09
CA ALA A 43 -23.04 -52.19 8.18
C ALA A 43 -22.55 -53.25 7.18
N THR A 44 -21.32 -53.13 6.69
CA THR A 44 -20.70 -54.12 5.80
C THR A 44 -20.54 -55.48 6.48
N LYS A 45 -20.10 -55.51 7.75
CA LYS A 45 -19.97 -56.77 8.52
C LYS A 45 -21.32 -57.46 8.76
N HIS A 46 -22.39 -56.67 8.85
CA HIS A 46 -23.76 -57.16 9.09
C HIS A 46 -24.61 -57.26 7.82
N SER A 47 -24.05 -56.96 6.64
CA SER A 47 -24.75 -56.92 5.34
C SER A 47 -26.00 -56.02 5.34
N ASP A 48 -25.96 -54.89 6.07
CA ASP A 48 -27.05 -53.92 6.15
C ASP A 48 -26.94 -52.87 5.01
N GLY A 49 -27.62 -53.14 3.90
CA GLY A 49 -27.64 -52.24 2.73
C GLY A 49 -28.13 -50.82 3.03
N PRO A 50 -29.23 -50.62 3.79
CA PRO A 50 -29.71 -49.28 4.13
C PRO A 50 -28.69 -48.41 4.86
N LEU A 51 -27.98 -48.94 5.86
CA LEU A 51 -26.98 -48.18 6.60
C LEU A 51 -25.72 -47.89 5.75
N ILE A 52 -25.34 -48.81 4.85
CA ILE A 52 -24.27 -48.56 3.85
C ILE A 52 -24.65 -47.35 2.98
N ALA A 53 -25.87 -47.34 2.43
CA ALA A 53 -26.33 -46.26 1.55
C ALA A 53 -26.36 -44.89 2.25
N ALA A 54 -26.83 -44.85 3.50
CA ALA A 54 -26.83 -43.62 4.30
C ALA A 54 -25.40 -43.12 4.57
N ALA A 55 -24.48 -44.01 4.95
CA ALA A 55 -23.08 -43.65 5.17
C ALA A 55 -22.40 -43.16 3.88
N ASP A 56 -22.66 -43.79 2.73
CA ASP A 56 -22.14 -43.35 1.42
C ASP A 56 -22.69 -41.98 1.03
N GLN A 57 -23.97 -41.71 1.32
CA GLN A 57 -24.57 -40.41 1.06
C GLN A 57 -23.92 -39.30 1.90
N VAL A 58 -23.62 -39.58 3.18
CA VAL A 58 -22.92 -38.64 4.06
C VAL A 58 -21.53 -38.34 3.54
N LEU A 59 -20.76 -39.38 3.20
CA LEU A 59 -19.40 -39.22 2.68
C LEU A 59 -19.38 -38.43 1.37
N ALA A 60 -20.25 -38.79 0.41
CA ALA A 60 -20.36 -38.06 -0.85
C ALA A 60 -20.75 -36.60 -0.66
N TRP A 61 -21.64 -36.31 0.30
CA TRP A 61 -22.02 -34.93 0.60
C TRP A 61 -20.88 -34.14 1.25
N LEU A 62 -20.11 -34.77 2.13
CA LEU A 62 -18.94 -34.16 2.76
C LEU A 62 -17.89 -33.78 1.70
N ASP A 63 -17.56 -34.71 0.81
CA ASP A 63 -16.58 -34.47 -0.26
C ASP A 63 -17.06 -33.33 -1.19
N GLN A 64 -18.32 -33.35 -1.64
CA GLN A 64 -18.90 -32.27 -2.45
C GLN A 64 -18.88 -30.91 -1.76
N ARG A 65 -19.08 -30.88 -0.44
CA ARG A 65 -19.07 -29.63 0.33
C ARG A 65 -17.66 -29.10 0.54
N GLU A 66 -16.69 -30.00 0.72
CA GLU A 66 -15.27 -29.65 0.78
C GLU A 66 -14.83 -29.01 -0.54
N ASP A 67 -15.12 -29.65 -1.67
CA ASP A 67 -14.85 -29.12 -3.02
C ASP A 67 -15.49 -27.72 -3.21
N ALA A 68 -16.76 -27.57 -2.85
CA ALA A 68 -17.46 -26.28 -2.97
C ALA A 68 -16.84 -25.17 -2.09
N LEU A 69 -16.34 -25.52 -0.90
CA LEU A 69 -15.66 -24.56 -0.03
C LEU A 69 -14.28 -24.18 -0.57
N GLU A 70 -13.56 -25.12 -1.19
CA GLU A 70 -12.31 -24.82 -1.87
C GLU A 70 -12.55 -23.88 -3.05
N GLU A 71 -13.58 -24.11 -3.87
CA GLU A 71 -13.97 -23.20 -4.96
C GLU A 71 -14.37 -21.81 -4.44
N GLU A 72 -15.19 -21.73 -3.39
CA GLU A 72 -15.58 -20.46 -2.74
C GLU A 72 -14.34 -19.70 -2.25
N SER A 73 -13.40 -20.41 -1.61
CA SER A 73 -12.13 -19.86 -1.12
C SER A 73 -11.26 -19.35 -2.28
N GLN A 74 -11.06 -20.14 -3.33
CA GLN A 74 -10.29 -19.75 -4.51
C GLN A 74 -10.88 -18.48 -5.16
N ALA A 75 -12.20 -18.43 -5.34
CA ALA A 75 -12.88 -17.26 -5.88
C ALA A 75 -12.71 -16.01 -4.99
N GLU A 76 -12.70 -16.15 -3.66
CA GLU A 76 -12.39 -15.05 -2.76
C GLU A 76 -10.95 -14.57 -2.90
N HIS A 77 -9.98 -15.50 -2.95
CA HIS A 77 -8.58 -15.18 -3.16
C HIS A 77 -8.34 -14.45 -4.49
N GLU A 78 -8.98 -14.89 -5.57
CA GLU A 78 -8.92 -14.22 -6.87
C GLU A 78 -9.45 -12.79 -6.80
N ARG A 79 -10.59 -12.55 -6.15
CA ARG A 79 -11.14 -11.20 -5.97
C ARG A 79 -10.21 -10.29 -5.16
N ILE A 80 -9.60 -10.82 -4.10
CA ILE A 80 -8.62 -10.07 -3.29
C ILE A 80 -7.40 -9.72 -4.14
N TRP A 81 -6.89 -10.69 -4.89
CA TRP A 81 -5.77 -10.52 -5.80
C TRP A 81 -6.05 -9.46 -6.86
N GLU A 82 -7.19 -9.52 -7.55
CA GLU A 82 -7.60 -8.53 -8.54
C GLU A 82 -7.66 -7.11 -7.97
N ARG A 83 -8.24 -6.96 -6.78
CA ARG A 83 -8.33 -5.67 -6.08
C ARG A 83 -6.95 -5.11 -5.74
N ASP A 84 -6.08 -5.97 -5.22
CA ASP A 84 -4.73 -5.55 -4.81
C ASP A 84 -3.84 -5.26 -6.02
N GLN A 85 -4.02 -6.01 -7.11
CA GLN A 85 -3.36 -5.76 -8.39
C GLN A 85 -3.81 -4.43 -9.00
N ALA A 86 -5.11 -4.10 -8.96
CA ALA A 86 -5.61 -2.81 -9.41
C ALA A 86 -5.01 -1.65 -8.60
N ARG A 87 -4.94 -1.79 -7.27
CA ARG A 87 -4.30 -0.79 -6.38
C ARG A 87 -2.81 -0.64 -6.67
N TYR A 88 -2.11 -1.75 -6.87
CA TYR A 88 -0.70 -1.75 -7.22
C TYR A 88 -0.45 -1.03 -8.55
N ASN A 89 -1.26 -1.33 -9.57
CA ASN A 89 -1.16 -0.70 -10.88
C ASN A 89 -1.38 0.82 -10.81
N VAL A 90 -2.36 1.28 -10.03
CA VAL A 90 -2.59 2.71 -9.80
C VAL A 90 -1.37 3.35 -9.11
N ARG A 91 -0.83 2.77 -8.04
CA ARG A 91 0.37 3.30 -7.37
C ARG A 91 1.57 3.39 -8.30
N LYS A 92 1.80 2.33 -9.08
CA LYS A 92 2.89 2.28 -10.07
C LYS A 92 2.73 3.34 -11.15
N ALA A 93 1.51 3.52 -11.66
CA ALA A 93 1.19 4.57 -12.63
C ALA A 93 1.44 5.96 -12.03
N THR A 94 0.93 6.24 -10.83
CA THR A 94 1.17 7.49 -10.09
C THR A 94 2.66 7.80 -9.95
N SER A 95 3.47 6.85 -9.48
CA SER A 95 4.92 7.05 -9.33
C SER A 95 5.62 7.34 -10.65
N ARG A 96 5.17 6.72 -11.75
CA ARG A 96 5.70 6.98 -13.09
C ARG A 96 5.37 8.41 -13.54
N SER A 97 4.12 8.84 -13.41
CA SER A 97 3.67 10.16 -13.87
C SER A 97 4.28 11.29 -13.04
N VAL A 98 4.43 11.08 -11.73
CA VAL A 98 5.19 11.99 -10.85
C VAL A 98 6.67 12.06 -11.24
N LYS A 99 7.29 10.92 -11.57
CA LYS A 99 8.69 10.88 -12.03
C LYS A 99 8.88 11.59 -13.36
N GLU A 100 7.95 11.42 -14.30
CA GLU A 100 7.98 12.10 -15.60
C GLU A 100 7.82 13.61 -15.44
N PHE A 101 6.95 14.05 -14.53
CA PHE A 101 6.73 15.46 -14.25
C PHE A 101 7.93 16.14 -13.56
N VAL A 102 8.45 15.57 -12.48
CA VAL A 102 9.58 16.18 -11.72
C VAL A 102 10.91 16.00 -12.44
N GLY A 103 11.05 14.93 -13.21
CA GLY A 103 12.30 14.56 -13.86
C GLY A 103 13.29 13.86 -12.91
N MET A 104 14.56 13.83 -13.34
CA MET A 104 15.62 13.06 -12.68
C MET A 104 16.45 13.91 -11.72
N GLU A 105 16.59 15.20 -11.98
CA GLU A 105 17.43 16.12 -11.22
C GLU A 105 16.72 17.46 -11.09
N VAL A 106 16.66 17.98 -9.87
CA VAL A 106 16.15 19.31 -9.58
C VAL A 106 17.31 20.11 -9.01
N VAL A 107 17.72 21.15 -9.74
CA VAL A 107 18.79 22.05 -9.32
C VAL A 107 18.15 23.30 -8.73
N ASP A 108 18.46 23.58 -7.47
CA ASP A 108 18.04 24.80 -6.80
C ASP A 108 19.30 25.54 -6.33
N PRO A 109 19.68 26.65 -6.99
CA PRO A 109 20.92 27.37 -6.71
C PRO A 109 20.89 28.08 -5.35
N ARG A 110 19.72 28.24 -4.73
CA ARG A 110 19.60 28.88 -3.41
C ARG A 110 20.37 28.09 -2.36
N TRP A 111 20.42 26.77 -2.48
CA TRP A 111 21.17 25.92 -1.53
C TRP A 111 22.67 26.16 -1.56
N SER A 112 23.27 26.38 -2.74
CA SER A 112 24.70 26.71 -2.82
C SER A 112 24.99 28.07 -2.20
N VAL A 113 24.13 29.07 -2.45
CA VAL A 113 24.27 30.41 -1.86
C VAL A 113 24.24 30.34 -0.33
N LEU A 114 23.29 29.58 0.24
CA LEU A 114 23.21 29.40 1.69
C LEU A 114 24.43 28.72 2.31
N LEU A 115 25.02 27.74 1.60
CA LEU A 115 26.26 27.12 2.07
C LEU A 115 27.45 28.08 1.99
N ASP A 116 27.49 28.95 1.01
CA ASP A 116 28.55 29.94 0.87
C ASP A 116 28.42 31.02 1.95
N GLU A 117 27.21 31.52 2.25
CA GLU A 117 26.96 32.39 3.41
C GLU A 117 27.43 31.72 4.72
N TYR A 118 27.11 30.43 4.92
CA TYR A 118 27.56 29.69 6.09
C TYR A 118 29.10 29.62 6.19
N ARG A 119 29.79 29.39 5.07
CA ARG A 119 31.26 29.30 5.04
C ARG A 119 31.92 30.65 5.35
N GLU A 120 31.31 31.75 4.91
CA GLU A 120 31.80 33.09 5.21
C GLU A 120 31.65 33.43 6.70
N GLU A 121 30.53 33.05 7.32
CA GLU A 121 30.30 33.29 8.74
C GLU A 121 31.11 32.36 9.65
N PHE A 122 31.31 31.10 9.23
CA PHE A 122 32.03 30.07 9.98
C PHE A 122 33.21 29.47 9.19
N PRO A 123 34.26 30.25 8.89
CA PRO A 123 35.34 29.84 7.97
C PRO A 123 36.19 28.68 8.50
N THR A 124 36.21 28.45 9.81
CA THR A 124 36.95 27.36 10.45
C THR A 124 36.12 26.07 10.56
N PHE A 125 34.81 26.13 10.31
CA PHE A 125 33.93 24.98 10.44
C PHE A 125 33.99 24.10 9.19
N GLN A 126 34.27 22.81 9.38
CA GLN A 126 34.32 21.85 8.28
C GLN A 126 32.94 21.28 7.99
N ILE A 127 32.36 21.65 6.84
CA ILE A 127 31.11 21.09 6.34
C ILE A 127 31.34 19.63 5.94
N ARG A 128 30.57 18.71 6.54
CA ARG A 128 30.65 17.28 6.23
C ARG A 128 30.10 16.97 4.84
N ASN A 129 30.66 15.95 4.19
CA ASN A 129 30.18 15.46 2.89
C ASN A 129 28.69 15.07 2.90
N SER A 130 28.14 14.68 4.05
CA SER A 130 26.72 14.37 4.19
C SER A 130 25.79 15.55 3.84
N VAL A 131 26.27 16.78 3.99
CA VAL A 131 25.53 17.99 3.58
C VAL A 131 25.49 18.10 2.05
N ALA A 132 26.63 17.89 1.38
CA ALA A 132 26.70 17.87 -0.08
C ALA A 132 25.85 16.74 -0.68
N ASP A 133 25.88 15.55 -0.07
CA ASP A 133 25.03 14.43 -0.47
C ASP A 133 23.55 14.78 -0.33
N ARG A 134 23.16 15.45 0.76
CA ARG A 134 21.77 15.84 1.03
C ARG A 134 21.25 16.88 0.03
N LEU A 135 22.11 17.80 -0.39
CA LEU A 135 21.82 18.86 -1.36
C LEU A 135 22.08 18.45 -2.82
N HIS A 136 22.33 17.16 -3.07
CA HIS A 136 22.55 16.68 -4.42
C HIS A 136 21.24 16.76 -5.25
N PRO A 137 21.26 17.22 -6.52
CA PRO A 137 20.05 17.38 -7.35
C PRO A 137 19.16 16.14 -7.47
N LYS A 138 19.77 14.96 -7.56
CA LYS A 138 19.07 13.65 -7.53
C LYS A 138 18.33 13.37 -6.21
N LYS A 139 18.83 13.88 -5.08
CA LYS A 139 18.17 13.73 -3.77
C LYS A 139 17.01 14.70 -3.64
N HIS A 140 17.15 15.93 -4.14
CA HIS A 140 16.05 16.88 -4.25
C HIS A 140 14.90 16.30 -5.09
N SER A 141 15.18 15.82 -6.30
CA SER A 141 14.16 15.21 -7.16
C SER A 141 13.52 13.97 -6.52
N ALA A 142 14.28 13.14 -5.81
CA ALA A 142 13.73 11.98 -5.10
C ALA A 142 12.79 12.40 -3.95
N SER A 143 13.20 13.36 -3.12
CA SER A 143 12.39 13.85 -1.99
C SER A 143 11.10 14.52 -2.48
N ILE A 144 11.16 15.40 -3.49
CA ILE A 144 9.98 16.06 -4.07
C ILE A 144 8.99 15.02 -4.65
N ARG A 145 9.49 14.00 -5.37
CA ARG A 145 8.64 12.92 -5.90
C ARG A 145 7.96 12.12 -4.80
N ASN A 146 8.63 11.88 -3.67
CA ASN A 146 8.03 11.19 -2.53
C ASN A 146 6.88 12.01 -1.94
N PHE A 147 7.09 13.30 -1.65
CA PHE A 147 6.04 14.19 -1.15
C PHE A 147 4.85 14.28 -2.11
N LEU A 148 5.10 14.42 -3.42
CA LEU A 148 4.04 14.40 -4.43
C LEU A 148 3.25 13.09 -4.42
N CYS A 149 3.93 11.94 -4.35
CA CYS A 149 3.24 10.65 -4.27
C CYS A 149 2.38 10.56 -3.01
N ASP A 150 2.89 10.98 -1.86
CA ASP A 150 2.17 10.95 -0.59
C ASP A 150 0.91 11.84 -0.64
N PHE A 151 1.02 13.06 -1.17
CA PHE A 151 -0.12 13.95 -1.33
C PHE A 151 -1.17 13.41 -2.31
N ILE A 152 -0.76 12.81 -3.43
CA ILE A 152 -1.69 12.19 -4.39
C ILE A 152 -2.38 10.96 -3.77
N ILE A 153 -1.64 10.13 -3.03
CA ILE A 153 -2.19 8.97 -2.32
C ILE A 153 -3.21 9.43 -1.27
N ALA A 154 -2.94 10.52 -0.56
CA ALA A 154 -3.84 11.10 0.43
C ALA A 154 -5.19 11.55 -0.17
N GLN A 155 -5.23 11.95 -1.44
CA GLN A 155 -6.47 12.29 -2.16
C GLN A 155 -7.34 11.08 -2.49
N ARG A 156 -6.83 9.85 -2.35
CA ARG A 156 -7.57 8.59 -2.57
C ARG A 156 -8.29 8.51 -3.92
N LEU A 157 -7.65 9.00 -4.99
CA LEU A 157 -8.27 9.10 -6.32
C LEU A 157 -8.75 7.77 -6.91
N GLY A 158 -8.15 6.64 -6.51
CA GLY A 158 -8.48 5.31 -7.05
C GLY A 158 -8.11 5.10 -8.53
N ARG A 159 -7.47 6.10 -9.15
CA ARG A 159 -7.01 6.13 -10.55
C ARG A 159 -5.66 6.84 -10.64
N GLU A 160 -5.04 6.78 -11.81
CA GLU A 160 -3.88 7.60 -12.13
C GLU A 160 -4.20 9.11 -12.02
N PRO A 161 -3.31 9.93 -11.44
CA PRO A 161 -3.49 11.38 -11.36
C PRO A 161 -3.37 12.02 -12.75
N ARG A 162 -4.14 13.07 -12.98
CA ARG A 162 -4.00 13.96 -14.14
C ARG A 162 -2.83 14.90 -13.93
N LEU A 163 -2.23 15.37 -15.02
CA LEU A 163 -1.13 16.34 -14.98
C LEU A 163 -1.49 17.59 -14.16
N SER A 164 -2.71 18.12 -14.31
CA SER A 164 -3.19 19.28 -13.56
C SER A 164 -3.24 19.04 -12.05
N GLU A 165 -3.53 17.80 -11.62
CA GLU A 165 -3.56 17.43 -10.19
C GLU A 165 -2.14 17.37 -9.62
N ILE A 166 -1.19 16.85 -10.39
CA ILE A 166 0.24 16.85 -10.03
C ILE A 166 0.74 18.30 -9.94
N GLN A 167 0.43 19.14 -10.93
CA GLN A 167 0.83 20.56 -10.95
C GLN A 167 0.25 21.34 -9.77
N ALA A 168 -1.00 21.09 -9.39
CA ALA A 168 -1.63 21.75 -8.25
C ALA A 168 -0.97 21.39 -6.90
N LEU A 169 -0.46 20.17 -6.77
CA LEU A 169 0.23 19.69 -5.56
C LEU A 169 1.72 20.02 -5.53
N HIS A 170 2.31 20.34 -6.69
CA HIS A 170 3.75 20.58 -6.80
C HIS A 170 4.27 21.70 -5.88
N PRO A 171 3.63 22.87 -5.76
CA PRO A 171 4.07 23.90 -4.82
C PRO A 171 4.13 23.40 -3.37
N GLN A 172 3.15 22.60 -2.94
CA GLN A 172 3.14 22.04 -1.57
C GLN A 172 4.28 21.06 -1.36
N ALA A 173 4.62 20.25 -2.37
CA ALA A 173 5.76 19.34 -2.31
C ALA A 173 7.10 20.07 -2.26
N LEU A 174 7.24 21.19 -2.97
CA LEU A 174 8.44 22.03 -2.88
C LEU A 174 8.61 22.64 -1.48
N VAL A 175 7.53 23.13 -0.87
CA VAL A 175 7.56 23.67 0.50
C VAL A 175 7.94 22.59 1.51
N ALA A 176 7.27 21.42 1.48
CA ALA A 176 7.57 20.31 2.38
C ALA A 176 9.03 19.83 2.23
N HIS A 177 9.53 19.79 1.00
CA HIS A 177 10.92 19.47 0.71
C HIS A 177 11.88 20.53 1.28
N GLN A 178 11.59 21.82 1.07
CA GLN A 178 12.39 22.93 1.60
C GLN A 178 12.48 22.87 3.13
N GLU A 179 11.35 22.66 3.82
CA GLU A 179 11.31 22.48 5.27
C GLU A 179 12.16 21.29 5.74
N GLU A 180 12.10 20.15 5.03
CA GLU A 180 12.92 18.97 5.34
C GLU A 180 14.42 19.25 5.23
N ILE A 181 14.83 20.04 4.22
CA ILE A 181 16.21 20.44 4.00
C ILE A 181 16.66 21.45 5.06
N LEU A 182 15.89 22.49 5.33
CA LEU A 182 16.22 23.51 6.33
C LEU A 182 16.41 22.88 7.71
N LYS A 183 15.47 22.03 8.14
CA LYS A 183 15.57 21.29 9.40
C LYS A 183 16.82 20.41 9.47
N TYR A 184 17.24 19.84 8.34
CA TYR A 184 18.49 19.09 8.28
C TYR A 184 19.71 20.00 8.42
N LEU A 185 19.75 21.12 7.70
CA LEU A 185 20.86 22.08 7.72
C LEU A 185 21.04 22.71 9.10
N GLU A 186 19.97 23.17 9.74
CA GLU A 186 20.02 23.72 11.11
C GLU A 186 20.63 22.75 12.12
N ARG A 187 20.41 21.44 11.93
CA ARG A 187 21.01 20.40 12.78
C ARG A 187 22.45 20.08 12.39
N ALA A 188 22.76 20.08 11.10
CA ALA A 188 24.08 19.68 10.59
C ALA A 188 25.12 20.80 10.69
N LEU A 189 24.67 22.05 10.60
CA LEU A 189 25.43 23.28 10.52
C LEU A 189 24.91 24.25 11.60
N PRO A 190 25.20 23.99 12.88
CA PRO A 190 24.63 24.73 13.99
C PRO A 190 25.17 26.17 14.03
N GLY A 191 24.39 27.06 14.64
CA GLY A 191 24.78 28.46 14.85
C GLY A 191 24.42 29.41 13.71
N PHE A 192 23.89 28.88 12.60
CA PHE A 192 23.44 29.68 11.45
C PHE A 192 21.93 29.58 11.28
N ASP A 193 21.27 30.72 11.05
CA ASP A 193 19.84 30.79 10.80
C ASP A 193 19.54 30.66 9.29
N PHE A 194 19.44 29.40 8.84
CA PHE A 194 19.13 29.09 7.44
C PHE A 194 17.75 29.59 6.99
N THR A 195 16.80 29.71 7.92
CA THR A 195 15.44 30.15 7.58
C THR A 195 15.45 31.64 7.23
N SER A 196 16.08 32.48 8.06
CA SER A 196 16.23 33.90 7.77
C SER A 196 17.10 34.16 6.54
N ALA A 197 18.18 33.39 6.38
CA ALA A 197 19.06 33.50 5.22
C ALA A 197 18.31 33.17 3.90
N LEU A 198 17.50 32.11 3.89
CA LEU A 198 16.73 31.74 2.70
C LEU A 198 15.73 32.83 2.30
N LEU A 199 15.07 33.47 3.27
CA LEU A 199 14.17 34.59 3.02
C LEU A 199 14.89 35.77 2.34
N ARG A 200 16.15 36.07 2.74
CA ARG A 200 16.96 37.10 2.07
C ARG A 200 17.29 36.72 0.64
N VAL A 201 17.67 35.46 0.39
CA VAL A 201 17.96 34.95 -0.95
C VAL A 201 16.73 35.04 -1.85
N ASP A 202 15.54 34.67 -1.34
CA ASP A 202 14.29 34.76 -2.09
C ASP A 202 13.92 36.23 -2.40
N GLN A 203 14.10 37.14 -1.45
CA GLN A 203 13.88 38.58 -1.66
C GLN A 203 14.83 39.17 -2.71
N ALA A 204 16.11 38.79 -2.67
CA ALA A 204 17.10 39.23 -3.64
C ALA A 204 16.79 38.73 -5.06
N ALA A 205 16.33 37.49 -5.19
CA ALA A 205 15.91 36.92 -6.47
C ALA A 205 14.70 37.67 -7.07
N HIS A 206 13.73 38.06 -6.24
CA HIS A 206 12.57 38.85 -6.66
C HIS A 206 12.91 40.30 -7.05
N ALA A 207 13.87 40.93 -6.39
CA ALA A 207 14.30 42.30 -6.72
C ALA A 207 14.99 42.37 -8.09
N LEU A 208 15.80 41.38 -8.45
CA LEU A 208 16.49 41.29 -9.73
C LEU A 208 15.52 41.10 -10.91
N THR A 209 14.46 40.31 -10.70
CA THR A 209 13.43 40.08 -11.74
C THR A 209 12.52 41.29 -11.98
N THR A 210 12.42 42.20 -11.01
CA THR A 210 11.59 43.41 -11.12
C THR A 210 12.34 44.57 -11.78
N ASN A 211 13.66 44.66 -11.62
CA ASN A 211 14.49 45.72 -12.20
C ASN A 211 14.75 45.56 -13.71
N ASP A 212 14.68 44.34 -14.26
CA ASP A 212 14.82 44.09 -15.71
C ASP A 212 13.58 44.46 -16.53
N GLN A 213 12.49 44.94 -15.91
CA GLN A 213 11.28 45.39 -16.62
C GLN A 213 11.17 46.91 -16.80
N VAL A 214 12.19 47.69 -16.41
CA VAL A 214 12.22 49.14 -16.62
C VAL A 214 13.20 49.48 -17.74
N GLU A 215 12.76 49.31 -19.00
CA GLU A 215 13.44 49.94 -20.14
C GLU A 215 13.35 51.48 -20.03
N PRO A 216 14.43 52.22 -20.31
CA PRO A 216 14.41 53.67 -20.28
C PRO A 216 13.59 54.19 -21.48
N GLN A 217 12.52 54.93 -21.20
CA GLN A 217 11.93 55.81 -22.22
C GLN A 217 12.95 56.89 -22.56
N ILE A 218 13.67 56.68 -23.66
CA ILE A 218 14.48 57.70 -24.31
C ILE A 218 13.50 58.73 -24.88
N GLN A 219 13.54 59.94 -24.31
CA GLN A 219 12.91 61.14 -24.88
C GLN A 219 13.82 61.81 -25.90
#